data_AF-A0A535S662-F1
#
_entry.id   AF-A0A535S662-F1
#
_cell.length_a   1.000
_cell.length_b   1.000
_cell.length_c   1.000
_cell.angle_alpha   90.00
_cell.angle_beta   90.00
_cell.angle_gamma   90.00
#
_symmetry.space_group_name_H-M   'P 1'
#
loop_
_entity.id
_entity.type
_entity.pdbx_description
1 polymer ?
#
loop_
_entity_poly.entity_id
_entity_poly.type
_entity_poly.pdbx_seq_one_letter_code
_entity_poly.pdbx_strand_id
1 'polypeptide(L)'
;MVLAPRVDPATAKPKFDSGQAVPLDVTSSLVYPAINHRIPGAIRIPPEPIIRGLNAARPVAEILTHFDGLPPEREIVAYCT
;
A
#
# COMPACT_ATOMS: atom_id res chain seq x y z
N MET A 1 -12.41 -12.11 7.16
CA MET A 1 -11.61 -11.57 6.04
C MET A 1 -12.40 -10.42 5.43
N VAL A 2 -11.99 -9.19 5.66
CA VAL A 2 -12.61 -8.03 5.00
C VAL A 2 -11.94 -7.93 3.64
N LEU A 3 -12.64 -8.38 2.59
CA LEU A 3 -12.22 -8.11 1.22
C LEU A 3 -12.64 -6.67 0.92
N ALA A 4 -11.69 -5.74 0.92
CA ALA A 4 -11.96 -4.41 0.40
C ALA A 4 -12.32 -4.53 -1.10
N PRO A 5 -13.26 -3.71 -1.61
CA PRO A 5 -13.64 -3.79 -3.02
C PRO A 5 -12.45 -3.48 -3.93
N ARG A 6 -12.33 -4.21 -5.04
CA ARG A 6 -11.35 -3.91 -6.09
C ARG A 6 -11.69 -2.57 -6.73
N VAL A 7 -10.67 -1.81 -7.10
CA VAL A 7 -10.80 -0.52 -7.79
C VAL A 7 -10.17 -0.63 -9.18
N ASP A 8 -10.90 -0.18 -10.20
CA ASP A 8 -10.40 -0.08 -11.57
C ASP A 8 -9.47 1.14 -11.74
N PRO A 9 -8.39 1.07 -12.55
CA PRO A 9 -7.49 2.20 -12.77
C PRO A 9 -8.18 3.50 -13.23
N ALA A 10 -9.22 3.41 -14.07
CA ALA A 10 -9.97 4.59 -14.53
C ALA A 10 -10.74 5.26 -13.39
N THR A 11 -11.09 4.50 -12.33
CA THR A 11 -11.74 5.01 -11.12
C THR A 11 -10.71 5.51 -10.10
N ALA A 12 -9.54 4.87 -10.00
CA ALA A 12 -8.49 5.26 -9.07
C ALA A 12 -7.82 6.58 -9.46
N LYS A 13 -7.54 6.77 -10.76
CA LYS A 13 -6.81 7.95 -11.26
C LYS A 13 -7.41 9.30 -10.81
N PRO A 14 -8.70 9.61 -11.02
CA PRO A 14 -9.26 10.90 -10.61
C PRO A 14 -9.23 11.11 -9.08
N LYS A 15 -9.29 10.04 -8.28
CA LYS A 15 -9.15 10.12 -6.82
C LYS A 15 -7.73 10.48 -6.41
N PHE A 16 -6.72 9.95 -7.10
CA PHE A 16 -5.32 10.34 -6.90
C PHE A 16 -5.09 11.80 -7.32
N ASP A 17 -5.58 12.17 -8.50
CA ASP A 17 -5.41 13.53 -9.04
C ASP A 17 -6.05 14.60 -8.13
N SER A 18 -7.18 14.27 -7.48
CA SER A 18 -7.87 15.16 -6.53
C SER A 18 -7.37 15.09 -5.09
N GLY A 19 -6.43 14.19 -4.79
CA GLY A 19 -5.91 13.96 -3.44
C GLY A 19 -6.88 13.26 -2.47
N GLN A 20 -8.02 12.77 -2.96
CA GLN A 20 -9.00 12.00 -2.17
C GLN A 20 -8.49 10.61 -1.80
N ALA A 21 -7.63 10.04 -2.65
CA ALA A 21 -6.95 8.78 -2.39
C ALA A 21 -5.43 8.92 -2.51
N VAL A 22 -4.72 8.02 -1.85
CA VAL A 22 -3.26 7.89 -1.95
C VAL A 22 -2.91 6.50 -2.49
N PRO A 23 -2.05 6.43 -3.53
CA PRO A 23 -1.56 5.16 -4.03
C PRO A 23 -0.56 4.56 -3.03
N LEU A 24 -0.80 3.32 -2.63
CA LEU A 24 0.10 2.56 -1.75
C LEU A 24 0.78 1.44 -2.56
N ASP A 25 2.07 1.56 -2.79
CA ASP A 25 2.87 0.56 -3.47
C ASP A 25 3.30 -0.53 -2.48
N VAL A 26 2.71 -1.73 -2.63
CA VAL A 26 3.04 -2.93 -1.86
C VAL A 26 3.84 -3.94 -2.67
N THR A 27 4.56 -3.49 -3.71
CA THR A 27 5.44 -4.35 -4.50
C THR A 27 6.57 -4.90 -3.63
N SER A 28 6.79 -6.22 -3.72
CA SER A 28 7.85 -6.91 -3.00
C SER A 28 9.21 -6.25 -3.22
N SER A 29 10.02 -6.18 -2.17
CA SER A 29 11.40 -5.68 -2.23
C SER A 29 12.28 -6.51 -3.17
N LEU A 30 11.91 -7.77 -3.45
CA LEU A 30 12.60 -8.61 -4.44
C LEU A 30 12.38 -8.09 -5.88
N VAL A 31 11.16 -7.64 -6.19
CA VAL A 31 10.76 -7.23 -7.55
C VAL A 31 10.95 -5.72 -7.75
N TYR A 32 10.88 -4.92 -6.69
CA TYR A 32 10.94 -3.46 -6.72
C TYR A 32 12.09 -2.85 -7.56
N PRO A 33 13.32 -3.41 -7.57
CA PRO A 33 14.41 -2.90 -8.41
C PRO A 33 14.18 -3.06 -9.91
N ALA A 34 13.34 -4.01 -10.33
CA ALA A 34 13.03 -4.27 -11.74
C ALA A 34 11.84 -3.44 -12.27
N ILE A 35 11.20 -2.64 -11.40
CA ILE A 35 10.05 -1.82 -11.76
C ILE A 35 10.50 -0.54 -12.47
N ASN A 36 10.13 -0.40 -13.75
CA ASN A 36 10.48 0.74 -14.59
C ASN A 36 9.58 1.97 -14.39
N HIS A 37 8.33 1.78 -13.97
CA HIS A 37 7.34 2.85 -13.81
C HIS A 37 6.55 2.67 -12.52
N ARG A 38 6.27 3.78 -11.85
CA ARG A 38 5.54 3.82 -10.57
C ARG A 38 4.52 4.94 -10.61
N ILE A 39 3.44 4.80 -9.85
CA ILE A 39 2.46 5.88 -9.72
C ILE A 39 3.12 7.05 -8.97
N PRO A 40 3.17 8.27 -9.56
CA PRO A 40 3.74 9.44 -8.90
C PRO A 40 3.07 9.71 -7.54
N GLY A 41 3.88 10.06 -6.53
CA GLY A 41 3.38 10.32 -5.18
C GLY A 41 2.96 9.08 -4.39
N ALA A 42 3.19 7.87 -4.91
CA ALA A 42 2.92 6.65 -4.17
C ALA A 42 3.76 6.52 -2.90
N ILE A 43 3.11 6.18 -1.80
CA ILE A 43 3.78 5.76 -0.57
C ILE A 43 4.18 4.30 -0.75
N ARG A 44 5.43 3.97 -0.43
CA ARG A 44 5.91 2.58 -0.51
C ARG A 44 5.89 1.94 0.87
N ILE A 45 5.17 0.84 1.01
CA ILE A 45 5.25 -0.05 2.17
C ILE A 45 5.50 -1.46 1.64
N PRO A 46 6.73 -1.99 1.73
CA PRO A 46 6.99 -3.35 1.30
C PRO A 46 6.17 -4.34 2.13
N PRO A 47 5.70 -5.46 1.53
CA PRO A 47 4.84 -6.41 2.24
C PRO A 47 5.61 -7.27 3.23
N GLU A 48 6.93 -7.42 3.07
CA GLU A 48 7.70 -8.41 3.83
C GLU A 48 7.74 -8.19 5.35
N PRO A 49 7.92 -6.96 5.88
CA PRO A 49 7.87 -6.73 7.32
C PRO A 49 6.51 -7.11 7.93
N ILE A 50 5.42 -6.81 7.22
CA ILE A 50 4.04 -7.14 7.65
C ILE A 50 3.85 -8.66 7.65
N ILE A 51 4.16 -9.33 6.54
CA ILE A 51 4.01 -10.79 6.41
C ILE A 51 4.88 -11.52 7.45
N ARG A 52 6.13 -11.09 7.66
CA ARG A 52 7.01 -11.67 8.68
C ARG A 52 6.46 -11.46 10.09
N GLY A 53 5.94 -10.28 10.40
CA GLY A 53 5.30 -9.99 11.69
C GLY A 53 4.10 -10.89 11.94
N LEU A 54 3.22 -11.05 10.95
CA LEU A 54 2.06 -11.94 11.02
C LEU A 54 2.47 -13.40 11.22
N ASN A 55 3.43 -13.90 10.43
CA ASN A 55 3.91 -15.28 10.53
C ASN A 55 4.58 -15.57 11.88
N ALA A 56 5.24 -14.57 12.47
CA ALA A 56 5.85 -14.68 13.79
C ALA A 56 4.88 -14.38 14.95
N ALA A 57 3.58 -14.21 14.66
CA ALA A 57 2.54 -13.84 15.63
C ALA A 57 2.93 -12.64 16.50
N ARG A 58 3.60 -11.64 15.89
CA ARG A 58 3.97 -10.39 16.58
C ARG A 58 2.71 -9.63 17.02
N PRO A 59 2.78 -8.86 18.12
CA PRO A 59 1.69 -7.98 18.51
C PRO A 59 1.27 -7.05 17.36
N VAL A 60 -0.04 -6.88 17.16
CA VAL A 60 -0.59 -6.05 16.07
C VAL A 60 -0.05 -4.63 16.13
N ALA A 61 0.11 -4.06 17.33
CA ALA A 61 0.68 -2.73 17.51
C ALA A 61 2.10 -2.60 16.92
N GLU A 62 2.93 -3.64 17.01
CA GLU A 62 4.27 -3.64 16.39
C GLU A 62 4.17 -3.64 14.86
N ILE A 63 3.26 -4.44 14.30
CA ILE A 63 3.05 -4.52 12.85
C ILE A 63 2.51 -3.20 12.30
N LEU A 64 1.64 -2.53 13.06
CA LEU A 64 1.00 -1.28 12.65
C LEU A 64 1.98 -0.12 12.47
N THR A 65 3.14 -0.14 13.14
CA THR A 65 4.19 0.88 12.98
C THR A 65 4.69 1.01 11.53
N HIS A 66 4.57 -0.05 10.73
CA HIS A 66 4.93 -0.01 9.30
C HIS A 66 3.98 0.86 8.47
N PHE A 67 2.83 1.27 9.02
CA PHE A 67 1.83 2.10 8.36
C PHE A 67 1.81 3.56 8.84
N ASP A 68 2.71 3.99 9.74
CA ASP A 68 2.69 5.35 10.34
C ASP A 68 2.80 6.48 9.31
N GLY A 69 3.33 6.21 8.13
CA GLY A 69 3.39 7.17 7.01
C GLY A 69 2.09 7.34 6.24
N LEU A 70 1.06 6.52 6.50
CA LEU A 70 -0.21 6.60 5.80
C LEU A 70 -1.11 7.71 6.37
N PRO A 71 -1.71 8.55 5.51
CA PRO A 71 -2.66 9.55 5.96
C PRO A 71 -3.97 8.89 6.43
N PRO A 72 -4.40 9.09 7.69
CA PRO A 72 -5.58 8.40 8.23
C PRO A 72 -6.90 8.90 7.62
N GLU A 73 -6.91 10.12 7.08
CA GLU A 73 -8.11 10.79 6.55
C GLU A 73 -8.29 10.61 5.03
N ARG A 74 -7.45 9.82 4.37
CA ARG A 74 -7.51 9.62 2.91
C ARG A 74 -7.73 8.16 2.57
N GLU A 75 -8.44 7.92 1.48
CA GLU A 75 -8.63 6.56 0.96
C GLU A 75 -7.26 5.99 0.55
N ILE A 76 -6.95 4.77 0.98
CA ILE A 76 -5.74 4.06 0.58
C ILE A 76 -6.09 3.09 -0.54
N VAL A 77 -5.47 3.25 -1.70
CA VAL A 77 -5.60 2.31 -2.82
C VAL A 77 -4.27 1.60 -2.99
N ALA A 78 -4.20 0.36 -2.53
CA ALA A 78 -3.02 -0.47 -2.66
C ALA A 78 -2.88 -1.04 -4.07
N TYR A 79 -1.65 -1.09 -4.57
CA TYR A 79 -1.30 -1.75 -5.82
C TYR A 79 0.05 -2.47 -5.71
N CYS A 80 0.23 -3.48 -6.55
CA CYS A 80 1.48 -4.20 -6.73
C CYS A 80 1.67 -4.49 -8.23
N THR A 81 2.87 -4.98 -8.57
CA THR A 81 3.15 -5.55 -9.91
C THR A 81 2.88 -7.04 -9.92
#